data_AF-A0A7V1BVE8-F1
#
_entry.id   AF-A0A7V1BVE8-F1
#
_cell.length_a   1.000
_cell.length_b   1.000
_cell.length_c   1.000
_cell.angle_alpha   90.00
_cell.angle_beta   90.00
_cell.angle_gamma   90.00
#
_symmetry.space_group_name_H-M   'P 1'
#
loop_
_entity.id
_entity.type
_entity.pdbx_description
1 polymer ?
#
loop_
_entity_poly.entity_id
_entity_poly.type
_entity_poly.pdbx_seq_one_letter_code
_entity_poly.pdbx_strand_id
1 'polypeptide(L)' 'MSTKIGLIGDPHATPEPLAEALAIFRQEKVDAIWCTGDIAGYGEYLDKTVVLLKDSHWPCDYVS' A
#
# COMPACT_ATOMS: atom_id res chain seq x y z
N MET A 1 4.67 -22.73 -9.54
CA MET A 1 5.05 -21.50 -8.82
C MET A 1 3.85 -21.05 -8.00
N SER A 2 4.06 -20.62 -6.76
CA SER A 2 3.02 -19.99 -5.94
C SER A 2 3.13 -18.48 -6.06
N THR A 3 2.04 -17.78 -6.37
CA THR A 3 1.99 -16.31 -6.33
C THR A 3 1.97 -15.85 -4.87
N LYS A 4 2.90 -14.96 -4.49
CA LYS A 4 2.92 -14.30 -3.18
C LYS A 4 2.22 -12.94 -3.31
N ILE A 5 1.09 -12.76 -2.63
CA ILE A 5 0.32 -11.51 -2.67
C ILE A 5 0.49 -10.78 -1.32
N GLY A 6 0.87 -9.50 -1.37
CA GLY A 6 0.86 -8.60 -0.22
C GLY A 6 -0.52 -7.96 -0.06
N LEU A 7 -1.01 -7.86 1.18
CA LEU A 7 -2.27 -7.18 1.49
C LEU A 7 -1.98 -5.99 2.40
N ILE A 8 -2.50 -4.81 2.03
CA ILE A 8 -2.43 -3.60 2.85
C ILE A 8 -3.85 -3.19 3.21
N GLY A 9 -4.14 -3.12 4.51
CA GLY A 9 -5.38 -2.56 5.04
C GLY A 9 -5.13 -1.26 5.78
N ASP A 10 -6.13 -0.39 5.73
CA ASP A 10 -6.31 0.78 6.58
C ASP A 10 -5.09 1.72 6.69
N PRO A 11 -4.48 2.20 5.57
CA PRO A 11 -3.38 3.17 5.66
C PRO A 11 -3.75 4.48 6.38
N HIS A 12 -5.03 4.84 6.38
CA HIS A 12 -5.59 6.01 7.06
C HIS A 12 -4.76 7.29 6.92
N ALA A 13 -4.28 7.60 5.71
CA ALA A 13 -3.46 8.77 5.40
C ALA A 13 -2.17 8.87 6.25
N THR A 14 -1.61 7.72 6.65
CA THR A 14 -0.38 7.61 7.44
C THR A 14 0.75 7.05 6.55
N PRO A 15 1.59 7.91 5.94
CA PRO A 15 2.54 7.50 4.91
C PRO A 15 3.74 6.71 5.43
N GLU A 16 4.16 6.94 6.69
CA GLU A 16 5.38 6.32 7.23
C GLU A 16 5.22 4.80 7.46
N PRO A 17 4.15 4.30 8.11
CA PRO A 17 3.91 2.86 8.23
C PRO A 17 3.66 2.20 6.87
N LEU A 18 3.03 2.91 5.94
CA LEU A 18 2.83 2.41 4.58
C LEU A 18 4.16 2.20 3.87
N ALA A 19 5.10 3.14 3.99
CA ALA A 19 6.43 3.02 3.38
C ALA A 19 7.20 1.82 3.92
N GLU A 20 7.10 1.57 5.23
CA GLU A 20 7.71 0.40 5.87
C GLU A 20 7.11 -0.92 5.34
N ALA A 21 5.78 -1.02 5.26
CA ALA A 21 5.09 -2.18 4.71
C ALA A 21 5.51 -2.47 3.26
N LEU A 22 5.61 -1.43 2.42
CA LEU A 22 6.07 -1.55 1.04
C LEU A 22 7.53 -2.01 0.94
N ALA A 23 8.40 -1.60 1.87
CA ALA A 23 9.78 -2.06 1.94
C ALA A 23 9.86 -3.55 2.29
N ILE A 24 9.05 -4.02 3.25
CA ILE A 24 8.94 -5.45 3.60
C ILE A 24 8.49 -6.26 2.38
N PHE A 25 7.44 -5.81 1.68
CA PHE A 25 6.94 -6.49 0.48
C PHE A 25 7.98 -6.58 -0.64
N ARG A 26 8.80 -5.55 -0.81
CA ARG A 26 9.94 -5.57 -1.74
C ARG A 26 10.99 -6.61 -1.34
N GLN A 27 11.34 -6.67 -0.05
CA GLN A 27 12.28 -7.67 0.48
C GLN A 27 11.76 -9.09 0.31
N GLU A 28 10.46 -9.29 0.54
CA GLU A 28 9.79 -10.57 0.43
C GLU A 28 9.51 -11.03 -1.00
N LYS A 29 9.81 -10.17 -2.00
CA LYS A 29 9.52 -10.43 -3.42
C LYS A 29 8.06 -10.84 -3.64
N VAL A 30 7.13 -10.07 -3.07
CA VAL A 30 5.71 -10.24 -3.42
C VAL A 30 5.52 -9.99 -4.92
N ASP A 31 4.58 -10.69 -5.54
CA ASP A 31 4.27 -10.60 -6.96
C ASP A 31 3.15 -9.58 -7.27
N ALA A 32 2.36 -9.23 -6.26
CA ALA A 32 1.30 -8.22 -6.34
C ALA A 32 0.97 -7.68 -4.94
N ILE A 33 0.43 -6.47 -4.87
CA ILE A 33 -0.08 -5.86 -3.65
C ILE A 33 -1.53 -5.45 -3.86
N TRP A 34 -2.43 -5.81 -2.94
CA TRP A 34 -3.82 -5.33 -2.94
C TRP A 34 -4.11 -4.47 -1.72
N CYS A 35 -4.79 -3.36 -1.94
CA CYS A 35 -5.28 -2.47 -0.89
C CYS A 35 -6.72 -2.87 -0.53
N THR A 36 -7.01 -3.13 0.74
CA THR A 36 -8.35 -3.56 1.18
C THR A 36 -9.29 -2.42 1.57
N GLY A 37 -8.82 -1.17 1.58
CA GLY A 37 -9.65 0.02 1.85
C GLY A 37 -9.00 0.99 2.82
N ASP A 38 -9.81 1.94 3.30
CA ASP A 38 -9.49 2.87 4.40
C ASP A 38 -8.16 3.62 4.25
N ILE A 39 -7.89 4.04 3.01
CA ILE A 39 -6.70 4.81 2.64
C ILE A 39 -6.78 6.24 3.18
N ALA A 40 -7.99 6.78 3.33
CA ALA A 40 -8.26 8.08 3.94
C ALA A 40 -8.91 7.91 5.34
N GLY A 41 -9.06 9.01 6.07
CA GLY A 41 -9.79 9.03 7.34
C GLY A 41 -9.12 9.91 8.38
N TYR A 42 -8.14 9.36 9.10
CA TYR A 42 -7.60 9.96 10.32
C TYR A 42 -6.32 10.78 10.13
N GLY A 43 -5.44 10.38 9.21
CA GLY A 43 -4.16 11.06 8.97
C GLY A 43 -4.29 12.32 8.12
N GLU A 44 -3.30 13.21 8.25
CA GLU A 44 -3.29 14.51 7.58
C GLU A 44 -2.63 14.46 6.18
N TYR A 45 -2.02 13.33 5.81
CA TYR A 45 -1.12 13.23 4.66
C TYR A 45 -1.66 12.36 3.52
N LEU A 46 -2.97 12.47 3.23
CA LEU A 46 -3.64 11.66 2.21
C LEU A 46 -2.93 11.72 0.85
N ASP A 47 -2.56 12.92 0.39
CA ASP A 47 -1.87 13.10 -0.88
C ASP A 47 -0.54 12.33 -0.92
N LYS A 48 0.25 12.38 0.15
CA LYS A 48 1.52 11.64 0.24
C LYS A 48 1.28 10.14 0.26
N THR A 49 0.27 9.68 1.00
CA THR A 49 -0.12 8.26 1.05
C THR A 49 -0.55 7.76 -0.33
N VAL A 50 -1.36 8.53 -1.06
CA VAL A 50 -1.80 8.18 -2.43
C VAL A 50 -0.63 8.18 -3.41
N VAL A 51 0.27 9.16 -3.35
CA VAL A 51 1.48 9.18 -4.16
C VAL A 51 2.33 7.93 -3.90
N LEU A 52 2.53 7.58 -2.62
CA LEU A 52 3.30 6.40 -2.25
C LEU A 52 2.71 5.10 -2.79
N LEU A 53 1.38 4.95 -2.79
CA LEU A 53 0.67 3.81 -3.37
C LEU A 53 0.73 3.77 -4.90
N LYS A 54 0.80 4.92 -5.58
CA LYS A 54 0.89 5.00 -7.04
C LYS A 54 2.31 4.79 -7.55
N ASP A 55 3.30 5.28 -6.80
CA ASP A 55 4.72 5.18 -7.15
C ASP A 55 5.30 3.79 -6.82
N SER A 56 4.67 3.05 -5.90
CA SER A 56 4.92 1.63 -5.82
C SER A 56 4.56 0.99 -7.15
N HIS A 57 5.51 0.29 -7.79
CA HIS A 57 5.33 -0.44 -9.07
C HIS A 57 4.26 -1.56 -9.02
N TRP A 58 3.46 -1.58 -7.96
CA TRP A 58 2.44 -2.54 -7.67
C TRP A 58 1.11 -1.82 -7.81
N PRO A 59 0.21 -2.26 -8.71
CA PRO A 59 -1.10 -1.67 -8.81
C PRO A 59 -1.85 -1.96 -7.50
N CYS A 60 -1.89 -0.99 -6.58
CA CYS A 60 -2.99 -0.96 -5.61
C CYS A 60 -4.22 -0.60 -6.42
N ASP A 61 -4.92 -1.63 -6.90
CA ASP A 61 -6.21 -1.50 -7.55
C ASP A 61 -7.17 -0.89 -6.53
N TYR A 62 -7.29 0.44 -6.62
CA TYR A 62 -8.12 1.26 -5.76
C TYR A 62 -9.58 0.95 -6.11
N VAL A 63 -10.23 0.10 -5.33
CA VAL A 63 -11.68 -0.09 -5.42
C VAL A 63 -12.29 1.15 -4.76
N SER A 64 -12.80 2.04 -5.62
CA SER A 64 -13.50 3.28 -5.27
C SER A 64 -14.67 3.07 -4.33
#